data_AF-A0A8C8JR18-F1
#
_entry.id   AF-A0A8C8JR18-F1
#
_cell.length_a   1.000
_cell.length_b   1.000
_cell.length_c   1.000
_cell.angle_alpha   90.00
_cell.angle_beta   90.00
_cell.angle_gamma   90.00
#
_symmetry.space_group_name_H-M   'P 1'
#
loop_
_entity.id
_entity.type
_entity.pdbx_description
1 polymer ?
#
loop_
_entity_poly.entity_id
_entity_poly.type
_entity_poly.pdbx_seq_one_letter_code
_entity_poly.pdbx_strand_id
1 'polypeptide(L)'
;MADCMSKVMLHTALSCWQPFLGLALVAVFMGSALGCPARCDCSAQSKSVLCHRKRLPSIPDGIPIETRILDLSKNKLQAVNPDDFAPYPGLEDLDLSGNVISYVEPGAFNPLYSMHSLSLKSNRIKLIPMGVFTGLSNLTRLDVSDNNIVILLDYMFQDLNNLKFLEVGDNDLVYISHRAFSGLLSLETLTLERCNLTVVPTEALSHLHNLVRLHMRYLSISTLHAYSFKKLFRLRHLEIDSWTSLDSVPANTLHGLNLTTLFITNTNLSSFPYQAIKHLHYLTLLNLSFNRIRHIEGRMLSELVHLRELHLVGAQLSTVELYAFQGLRWLKVFNVSHNRLDTLEKGVFQAPEALEVLLIDDNPLVCDCRLMWILQRRQSIYFGDSQPECSTPEGIRGRPFREFKETLLSYYVTCTKPKIRENKTQTIAVDEGQPVRLYCSVEGTPRPVVSWLSPRRRLLTNKSHGRVMVHNNGTLEIKAAEVQDGGVYLCMATNTAGNDSLMTSLAVKSLGSLYANRTQYYTDPSNATTNGTVNVTYGLDLKTILVSTAMGCFTFLGVVLFCFLLLFVWSRGKGKHKNNIDIEYVPRSKSNGTSLDGGAEGEAGPRRFNMKMI
;
A
#
# COMPACT_ATOMS: atom_id res chain seq x y z
N MET A 1 -86.95 13.82 49.85
CA MET A 1 -88.20 13.05 49.69
C MET A 1 -87.85 11.81 48.90
N ALA A 2 -87.48 10.71 49.56
CA ALA A 2 -88.41 9.71 50.08
C ALA A 2 -89.08 8.92 48.92
N ASP A 3 -88.41 7.81 48.61
CA ASP A 3 -88.90 6.46 48.31
C ASP A 3 -90.42 6.23 48.12
N CYS A 4 -90.76 5.50 47.04
CA CYS A 4 -91.70 4.36 46.94
C CYS A 4 -92.22 4.24 45.48
N MET A 5 -91.75 3.26 44.70
CA MET A 5 -92.35 1.92 44.58
C MET A 5 -93.79 1.93 44.02
N SER A 6 -93.98 1.42 42.80
CA SER A 6 -94.50 0.06 42.60
C SER A 6 -94.88 -0.20 41.13
N LYS A 7 -94.60 -1.45 40.74
CA LYS A 7 -94.87 -2.19 39.51
C LYS A 7 -96.23 -1.91 38.84
N VAL A 8 -96.28 -2.00 37.51
CA VAL A 8 -96.89 -3.14 36.77
C VAL A 8 -97.00 -2.81 35.25
N MET A 9 -96.67 -3.81 34.41
CA MET A 9 -96.86 -3.96 32.93
C MET A 9 -95.70 -3.40 32.08
N LEU A 10 -94.70 -4.19 31.69
CA LEU A 10 -94.76 -5.35 30.78
C LEU A 10 -95.39 -5.01 29.42
N HIS A 11 -94.74 -4.13 28.66
CA HIS A 11 -94.41 -4.30 27.25
C HIS A 11 -93.60 -3.07 26.81
N THR A 12 -92.59 -3.26 25.97
CA THR A 12 -91.71 -2.22 25.36
C THR A 12 -90.40 -1.85 26.07
N ALA A 13 -89.71 -2.82 26.68
CA ALA A 13 -88.31 -2.66 27.11
C ALA A 13 -87.32 -3.52 26.28
N LEU A 14 -87.52 -3.60 24.96
CA LEU A 14 -86.58 -4.21 24.01
C LEU A 14 -86.41 -3.31 22.78
N SER A 15 -85.91 -2.09 22.97
CA SER A 15 -85.40 -1.30 21.84
C SER A 15 -84.33 -0.25 22.19
N CYS A 16 -83.96 -0.07 23.46
CA CYS A 16 -83.01 0.99 23.84
C CYS A 16 -81.58 0.52 24.15
N TRP A 17 -81.26 -0.78 24.01
CA TRP A 17 -79.92 -1.31 24.31
C TRP A 17 -79.17 -1.90 23.10
N GLN A 18 -79.70 -1.76 21.88
CA GLN A 18 -78.96 -2.14 20.67
C GLN A 18 -77.95 -1.10 20.13
N PRO A 19 -78.02 0.22 20.44
CA PRO A 19 -76.96 1.14 19.98
C PRO A 19 -75.70 1.10 20.86
N PHE A 20 -75.84 0.81 22.16
CA PHE A 20 -74.72 0.85 23.11
C PHE A 20 -73.89 -0.44 23.12
N LEU A 21 -74.51 -1.61 22.89
CA LEU A 21 -73.75 -2.85 22.71
C LEU A 21 -73.01 -2.86 21.36
N GLY A 22 -73.59 -2.23 20.32
CA GLY A 22 -72.94 -2.04 19.03
C GLY A 22 -71.76 -1.07 19.07
N LEU A 23 -71.85 0.03 19.84
CA LEU A 23 -70.71 0.94 20.06
C LEU A 23 -69.62 0.34 20.94
N ALA A 24 -69.96 -0.51 21.90
CA ALA A 24 -68.97 -1.26 22.67
C ALA A 24 -68.30 -2.39 21.84
N LEU A 25 -69.05 -3.07 20.97
CA LEU A 25 -68.48 -4.06 20.03
C LEU A 25 -67.69 -3.41 18.89
N VAL A 26 -68.06 -2.21 18.43
CA VAL A 26 -67.23 -1.42 17.51
C VAL A 26 -66.00 -0.85 18.23
N ALA A 27 -66.08 -0.49 19.51
CA ALA A 27 -64.89 -0.12 20.29
C ALA A 27 -63.96 -1.32 20.59
N VAL A 28 -64.50 -2.54 20.68
CA VAL A 28 -63.73 -3.78 20.88
C VAL A 28 -63.22 -4.37 19.55
N PHE A 29 -63.88 -4.12 18.42
CA PHE A 29 -63.41 -4.47 17.07
C PHE A 29 -62.66 -3.34 16.34
N MET A 30 -62.59 -2.13 16.91
CA MET A 30 -61.65 -1.06 16.52
C MET A 30 -60.35 -1.13 17.35
N GLY A 31 -59.97 -2.32 17.81
CA GLY A 31 -58.72 -2.57 18.52
C GLY A 31 -57.50 -2.80 17.60
N SER A 32 -57.55 -2.37 16.33
CA SER A 32 -56.52 -2.75 15.34
C SER A 32 -56.05 -1.62 14.41
N ALA A 33 -56.19 -0.34 14.82
CA ALA A 33 -55.71 0.79 14.00
C ALA A 33 -55.09 1.98 14.76
N LEU A 34 -54.66 1.83 16.03
CA LEU A 34 -54.15 2.95 16.85
C LEU A 34 -52.82 2.65 17.57
N GLY A 35 -51.98 1.78 17.00
CA GLY A 35 -50.74 1.32 17.63
C GLY A 35 -49.45 1.93 17.07
N CYS A 36 -49.47 3.15 16.52
CA CYS A 36 -48.25 3.80 16.05
C CYS A 36 -47.96 5.05 16.89
N PRO A 37 -46.73 5.25 17.40
CA PRO A 37 -46.41 6.46 18.14
C PRO A 37 -46.65 7.71 17.30
N ALA A 38 -47.28 8.74 17.87
CA ALA A 38 -47.79 9.90 17.13
C ALA A 38 -46.75 10.68 16.30
N ARG A 39 -45.45 10.54 16.60
CA ARG A 39 -44.36 11.19 15.86
C ARG A 39 -43.63 10.26 14.89
N CYS A 40 -43.95 8.98 14.88
CA CYS A 40 -43.25 7.96 14.13
C CYS A 40 -44.06 7.48 12.94
N ASP A 41 -43.35 6.89 11.98
CA ASP A 41 -43.92 6.36 10.76
C ASP A 41 -43.89 4.82 10.87
N CYS A 42 -45.06 4.18 10.93
CA CYS A 42 -45.17 2.74 11.10
C CYS A 42 -45.70 2.04 9.85
N SER A 43 -45.17 0.86 9.56
CA SER A 43 -45.61 0.00 8.46
C SER A 43 -45.96 -1.39 8.96
N ALA A 44 -47.25 -1.73 8.93
CA ALA A 44 -47.74 -3.04 9.36
C ALA A 44 -47.24 -4.19 8.45
N GLN A 45 -47.03 -3.93 7.15
CA GLN A 45 -46.56 -4.93 6.19
C GLN A 45 -45.11 -5.37 6.48
N SER A 46 -44.24 -4.41 6.77
CA SER A 46 -42.83 -4.65 7.08
C SER A 46 -42.57 -4.81 8.58
N LYS A 47 -43.60 -4.65 9.42
CA LYS A 47 -43.50 -4.62 10.88
C LYS A 47 -42.40 -3.65 11.34
N SER A 48 -42.32 -2.49 10.69
CA SER A 48 -41.30 -1.49 10.95
C SER A 48 -41.88 -0.24 11.61
N VAL A 49 -41.10 0.36 12.50
CA VAL A 49 -41.40 1.63 13.16
C VAL A 49 -40.21 2.55 13.01
N LEU A 50 -40.41 3.66 12.31
CA LEU A 50 -39.38 4.64 11.97
C LEU A 50 -39.61 5.95 12.72
N CYS A 51 -38.73 6.25 13.66
CA CYS A 51 -38.77 7.45 14.50
C CYS A 51 -37.54 8.33 14.30
N HIS A 52 -37.02 8.41 13.06
CA HIS A 52 -35.82 9.19 12.74
C HIS A 52 -36.01 10.70 12.98
N ARG A 53 -35.05 11.35 13.66
CA ARG A 53 -35.01 12.83 13.87
C ARG A 53 -36.25 13.43 14.55
N LYS A 54 -36.95 12.67 15.41
CA LYS A 54 -38.18 13.13 16.08
C LYS A 54 -37.91 13.82 17.43
N ARG A 55 -36.63 14.00 17.80
CA ARG A 55 -36.15 14.64 19.05
C ARG A 55 -36.71 13.97 20.31
N LEU A 56 -36.87 12.66 20.28
CA LEU A 56 -37.44 11.89 21.39
C LEU A 56 -36.46 11.83 22.58
N PRO A 57 -36.89 12.19 23.81
CA PRO A 57 -36.04 12.11 25.01
C PRO A 57 -35.98 10.69 25.59
N SER A 58 -36.99 9.87 25.32
CA SER A 58 -37.13 8.47 25.76
C SER A 58 -37.75 7.64 24.63
N ILE A 59 -37.74 6.32 24.78
CA ILE A 59 -38.43 5.41 23.87
C ILE A 59 -39.94 5.71 23.96
N PRO A 60 -40.63 5.89 22.82
CA PRO A 60 -42.03 6.32 22.83
C PRO A 60 -42.97 5.16 23.16
N ASP A 61 -44.01 5.44 23.94
CA ASP A 61 -45.10 4.49 24.16
C ASP A 61 -45.89 4.23 22.88
N GLY A 62 -46.54 3.06 22.81
CA GLY A 62 -47.43 2.70 21.72
C GLY A 62 -46.71 2.17 20.47
N ILE A 63 -45.48 1.67 20.60
CA ILE A 63 -44.85 0.82 19.57
C ILE A 63 -45.60 -0.53 19.52
N PRO A 64 -45.96 -1.07 18.35
CA PRO A 64 -46.58 -2.39 18.23
C PRO A 64 -45.67 -3.50 18.77
N ILE A 65 -46.23 -4.44 19.54
CA ILE A 65 -45.49 -5.59 20.11
C ILE A 65 -44.90 -6.51 19.03
N GLU A 66 -45.53 -6.55 17.86
CA GLU A 66 -45.12 -7.35 16.70
C GLU A 66 -44.05 -6.69 15.82
N THR A 67 -43.51 -5.54 16.25
CA THR A 67 -42.45 -4.82 15.54
C THR A 67 -41.20 -5.69 15.42
N ARG A 68 -40.61 -5.71 14.21
CA ARG A 68 -39.34 -6.39 13.89
C ARG A 68 -38.21 -5.43 13.63
N ILE A 69 -38.51 -4.27 13.05
CA ILE A 69 -37.53 -3.25 12.70
C ILE A 69 -37.89 -1.97 13.46
N LEU A 70 -37.00 -1.51 14.33
CA LEU A 70 -37.20 -0.30 15.12
C LEU A 70 -36.04 0.67 14.89
N ASP A 71 -36.35 1.80 14.25
CA ASP A 71 -35.40 2.90 14.03
C ASP A 71 -35.74 4.05 14.99
N LEU A 72 -34.90 4.24 16.00
CA LEU A 72 -34.94 5.35 16.94
C LEU A 72 -33.73 6.30 16.74
N SER A 73 -33.13 6.28 15.55
CA SER A 73 -31.92 7.05 15.27
C SER A 73 -32.14 8.57 15.23
N LYS A 74 -31.06 9.31 15.51
CA LYS A 74 -31.02 10.78 15.52
C LYS A 74 -32.03 11.41 16.48
N ASN A 75 -32.22 10.84 17.67
CA ASN A 75 -33.07 11.37 18.73
C ASN A 75 -32.22 11.94 19.89
N LYS A 76 -32.77 11.97 21.10
CA LYS A 76 -32.13 12.52 22.31
C LYS A 76 -32.16 11.52 23.47
N LEU A 77 -32.15 10.21 23.17
CA LEU A 77 -32.09 9.15 24.18
C LEU A 77 -30.78 9.24 24.96
N GLN A 78 -30.83 9.16 26.29
CA GLN A 78 -29.68 9.36 27.18
C GLN A 78 -29.11 8.07 27.78
N ALA A 79 -29.95 7.04 27.94
CA ALA A 79 -29.62 5.75 28.50
C ALA A 79 -30.54 4.67 27.91
N VAL A 80 -30.16 3.41 28.10
CA VAL A 80 -30.97 2.24 27.76
C VAL A 80 -30.98 1.29 28.97
N ASN A 81 -32.18 0.93 29.42
CA ASN A 81 -32.43 0.13 30.63
C ASN A 81 -33.00 -1.25 30.27
N PRO A 82 -32.95 -2.25 31.19
CA PRO A 82 -33.47 -3.61 30.97
C PRO A 82 -34.95 -3.69 30.58
N ASP A 83 -35.79 -2.78 31.09
CA ASP A 83 -37.24 -2.80 30.85
C ASP A 83 -37.65 -2.16 29.51
N ASP A 84 -36.76 -1.37 28.89
CA ASP A 84 -37.05 -0.53 27.73
C ASP A 84 -37.53 -1.34 26.51
N PHE A 85 -36.97 -2.54 26.32
CA PHE A 85 -37.28 -3.40 25.17
C PHE A 85 -37.92 -4.76 25.55
N ALA A 86 -38.22 -4.97 26.84
CA ALA A 86 -38.90 -6.17 27.31
C ALA A 86 -40.23 -6.47 26.58
N PRO A 87 -41.04 -5.47 26.15
CA PRO A 87 -42.26 -5.74 25.40
C PRO A 87 -42.05 -6.23 23.97
N TYR A 88 -40.83 -6.20 23.41
CA TYR A 88 -40.57 -6.42 21.97
C TYR A 88 -39.59 -7.57 21.68
N PRO A 89 -39.83 -8.81 22.16
CA PRO A 89 -38.89 -9.93 22.00
C PRO A 89 -38.67 -10.39 20.54
N GLY A 90 -39.55 -9.97 19.64
CA GLY A 90 -39.50 -10.26 18.20
C GLY A 90 -38.66 -9.28 17.38
N LEU A 91 -38.00 -8.29 18.00
CA LEU A 91 -37.14 -7.36 17.27
C LEU A 91 -35.96 -8.09 16.62
N GLU A 92 -35.79 -7.82 15.32
CA GLU A 92 -34.71 -8.33 14.48
C GLU A 92 -33.66 -7.23 14.25
N ASP A 93 -34.08 -5.99 13.98
CA ASP A 93 -33.19 -4.87 13.71
C ASP A 93 -33.52 -3.66 14.61
N LEU A 94 -32.51 -3.17 15.34
CA LEU A 94 -32.62 -2.02 16.22
C LEU A 94 -31.54 -0.97 15.90
N ASP A 95 -31.98 0.23 15.50
CA ASP A 95 -31.11 1.37 15.26
C ASP A 95 -31.31 2.45 16.33
N LEU A 96 -30.29 2.63 17.18
CA LEU A 96 -30.21 3.66 18.22
C LEU A 96 -29.15 4.71 17.89
N SER A 97 -28.70 4.79 16.63
CA SER A 97 -27.58 5.63 16.24
C SER A 97 -27.89 7.14 16.33
N GLY A 98 -26.87 7.96 16.55
CA GLY A 98 -27.02 9.42 16.55
C GLY A 98 -27.84 9.97 17.72
N ASN A 99 -27.90 9.25 18.84
CA ASN A 99 -28.54 9.70 20.08
C ASN A 99 -27.49 10.36 21.01
N VAL A 100 -27.83 10.51 22.29
CA VAL A 100 -26.90 11.00 23.33
C VAL A 100 -26.72 9.96 24.43
N ILE A 101 -26.79 8.67 24.05
CA ILE A 101 -26.72 7.54 24.98
C ILE A 101 -25.33 7.53 25.60
N SER A 102 -25.26 7.72 26.92
CA SER A 102 -24.00 7.76 27.66
C SER A 102 -23.67 6.45 28.37
N TYR A 103 -24.71 5.63 28.59
CA TYR A 103 -24.63 4.39 29.34
C TYR A 103 -25.72 3.42 28.89
N VAL A 104 -25.38 2.13 28.88
CA VAL A 104 -26.29 1.01 28.60
C VAL A 104 -26.18 0.05 29.78
N GLU A 105 -27.30 -0.21 30.44
CA GLU A 105 -27.32 -1.12 31.58
C GLU A 105 -27.10 -2.57 31.17
N PRO A 106 -26.35 -3.36 31.96
CA PRO A 106 -26.28 -4.81 31.77
C PRO A 106 -27.67 -5.42 31.71
N GLY A 107 -27.94 -6.21 30.67
CA GLY A 107 -29.25 -6.81 30.44
C GLY A 107 -30.27 -5.94 29.70
N ALA A 108 -29.94 -4.72 29.29
CA ALA A 108 -30.75 -3.85 28.42
C ALA A 108 -31.35 -4.57 27.20
N PHE A 109 -30.61 -5.53 26.64
CA PHE A 109 -31.00 -6.25 25.43
C PHE A 109 -31.31 -7.74 25.68
N ASN A 110 -31.32 -8.20 26.94
CA ASN A 110 -31.60 -9.59 27.29
C ASN A 110 -32.89 -10.15 26.68
N PRO A 111 -34.01 -9.40 26.60
CA PRO A 111 -35.26 -9.92 26.03
C PRO A 111 -35.22 -10.17 24.52
N LEU A 112 -34.19 -9.68 23.82
CA LEU A 112 -34.16 -9.55 22.36
C LEU A 112 -33.48 -10.73 21.67
N TYR A 113 -34.01 -11.94 21.90
CA TYR A 113 -33.44 -13.20 21.39
C TYR A 113 -33.47 -13.32 19.85
N SER A 114 -34.33 -12.55 19.17
CA SER A 114 -34.49 -12.59 17.70
C SER A 114 -33.60 -11.57 16.98
N MET A 115 -32.77 -10.82 17.71
CA MET A 115 -32.01 -9.71 17.17
C MET A 115 -30.90 -10.19 16.22
N HIS A 116 -30.84 -9.58 15.04
CA HIS A 116 -29.85 -9.81 14.00
C HIS A 116 -28.90 -8.61 13.84
N SER A 117 -29.41 -7.38 13.99
CA SER A 117 -28.63 -6.14 13.84
C SER A 117 -28.89 -5.15 14.98
N LEU A 118 -27.80 -4.62 15.53
CA LEU A 118 -27.83 -3.56 16.55
C LEU A 118 -26.86 -2.44 16.16
N SER A 119 -27.36 -1.20 16.12
CA SER A 119 -26.51 -0.02 15.93
C SER A 119 -26.61 0.92 17.12
N LEU A 120 -25.47 1.19 17.75
CA LEU A 120 -25.25 2.18 18.80
C LEU A 120 -24.29 3.29 18.32
N LYS A 121 -24.11 3.42 17.00
CA LYS A 121 -23.19 4.39 16.39
C LYS A 121 -23.50 5.83 16.77
N SER A 122 -22.49 6.71 16.83
CA SER A 122 -22.72 8.16 17.04
C SER A 122 -23.49 8.45 18.34
N ASN A 123 -23.05 7.86 19.45
CA ASN A 123 -23.57 8.08 20.80
C ASN A 123 -22.47 8.65 21.71
N ARG A 124 -22.64 8.58 23.04
CA ARG A 124 -21.68 9.11 24.04
C ARG A 124 -21.18 8.03 24.99
N ILE A 125 -21.16 6.78 24.54
CA ILE A 125 -20.84 5.62 25.38
C ILE A 125 -19.34 5.62 25.68
N LYS A 126 -18.98 5.69 26.96
CA LYS A 126 -17.56 5.65 27.39
C LYS A 126 -17.03 4.25 27.64
N LEU A 127 -17.90 3.37 28.10
CA LEU A 127 -17.60 2.00 28.46
C LEU A 127 -18.83 1.14 28.19
N ILE A 128 -18.61 -0.04 27.62
CA ILE A 128 -19.64 -1.07 27.52
C ILE A 128 -19.33 -2.10 28.62
N PRO A 129 -20.10 -2.15 29.72
CA PRO A 129 -19.86 -3.12 30.78
C PRO A 129 -20.16 -4.56 30.32
N MET A 130 -19.56 -5.53 31.00
CA MET A 130 -19.91 -6.94 30.79
C MET A 130 -21.40 -7.16 31.11
N GLY A 131 -22.07 -8.00 30.33
CA GLY A 131 -23.50 -8.28 30.51
C GLY A 131 -24.44 -7.47 29.62
N VAL A 132 -23.97 -6.44 28.90
CA VAL A 132 -24.83 -5.66 27.98
C VAL A 132 -25.28 -6.49 26.79
N PHE A 133 -24.40 -7.31 26.23
CA PHE A 133 -24.67 -8.14 25.05
C PHE A 133 -25.08 -9.58 25.38
N THR A 134 -25.30 -9.89 26.66
CA THR A 134 -25.74 -11.21 27.06
C THR A 134 -27.12 -11.51 26.48
N GLY A 135 -27.35 -12.75 26.06
CA GLY A 135 -28.60 -13.18 25.42
C GLY A 135 -28.71 -12.86 23.92
N LEU A 136 -27.84 -12.01 23.36
CA LEU A 136 -27.83 -11.66 21.93
C LEU A 136 -27.11 -12.70 21.06
N SER A 137 -27.41 -13.98 21.24
CA SER A 137 -26.72 -15.07 20.54
C SER A 137 -26.99 -15.10 19.03
N ASN A 138 -28.10 -14.51 18.56
CA ASN A 138 -28.43 -14.44 17.13
C ASN A 138 -27.89 -13.21 16.42
N LEU A 139 -27.23 -12.30 17.15
CA LEU A 139 -26.74 -11.05 16.60
C LEU A 139 -25.65 -11.32 15.57
N THR A 140 -25.82 -10.77 14.37
CA THR A 140 -24.88 -10.93 13.25
C THR A 140 -24.16 -9.63 12.90
N ARG A 141 -24.75 -8.48 13.23
CA ARG A 141 -24.20 -7.16 12.96
C ARG A 141 -24.27 -6.29 14.22
N LEU A 142 -23.12 -5.74 14.59
CA LEU A 142 -23.00 -4.77 15.68
C LEU A 142 -22.17 -3.58 15.21
N ASP A 143 -22.69 -2.38 15.46
CA ASP A 143 -21.98 -1.12 15.23
C ASP A 143 -21.96 -0.30 16.53
N VAL A 144 -20.75 -0.08 17.06
CA VAL A 144 -20.51 0.77 18.24
C VAL A 144 -19.51 1.89 17.93
N SER A 145 -19.31 2.21 16.65
CA SER A 145 -18.41 3.29 16.21
C SER A 145 -18.89 4.70 16.58
N ASP A 146 -18.00 5.69 16.53
CA ASP A 146 -18.31 7.09 16.84
C ASP A 146 -19.03 7.23 18.21
N ASN A 147 -18.40 6.79 19.30
CA ASN A 147 -18.88 6.93 20.67
C ASN A 147 -17.96 7.85 21.50
N ASN A 148 -17.55 7.41 22.69
CA ASN A 148 -16.46 8.01 23.49
C ASN A 148 -15.65 6.89 24.16
N ILE A 149 -15.53 5.75 23.47
CA ILE A 149 -14.91 4.53 24.02
C ILE A 149 -13.40 4.73 24.04
N VAL A 150 -12.81 4.73 25.24
CA VAL A 150 -11.37 4.96 25.40
C VAL A 150 -10.55 3.67 25.26
N ILE A 151 -11.11 2.55 25.74
CA ILE A 151 -10.43 1.25 25.81
C ILE A 151 -11.41 0.13 25.48
N LEU A 152 -10.99 -0.83 24.66
CA LEU A 152 -11.65 -2.14 24.56
C LEU A 152 -11.00 -3.12 25.54
N LEU A 153 -11.81 -3.63 26.47
CA LEU A 153 -11.39 -4.55 27.54
C LEU A 153 -11.44 -6.01 27.08
N ASP A 154 -10.73 -6.88 27.80
CA ASP A 154 -10.70 -8.30 27.54
C ASP A 154 -12.12 -8.90 27.62
N TYR A 155 -12.45 -9.77 26.67
CA TYR A 155 -13.72 -10.51 26.63
C TYR A 155 -14.99 -9.65 26.47
N MET A 156 -14.86 -8.38 26.11
CA MET A 156 -16.00 -7.46 25.95
C MET A 156 -17.09 -7.98 25.00
N PHE A 157 -16.71 -8.73 23.97
CA PHE A 157 -17.63 -9.29 22.96
C PHE A 157 -17.79 -10.82 23.07
N GLN A 158 -17.46 -11.42 24.21
CA GLN A 158 -17.41 -12.88 24.34
C GLN A 158 -18.76 -13.57 24.10
N ASP A 159 -19.88 -12.91 24.41
CA ASP A 159 -21.23 -13.50 24.24
C ASP A 159 -21.68 -13.54 22.76
N LEU A 160 -21.03 -12.78 21.88
CA LEU A 160 -21.44 -12.55 20.50
C LEU A 160 -20.83 -13.57 19.51
N ASN A 161 -21.01 -14.85 19.81
CA ASN A 161 -20.36 -15.96 19.08
C ASN A 161 -20.75 -16.06 17.58
N ASN A 162 -21.95 -15.60 17.22
CA ASN A 162 -22.48 -15.64 15.85
C ASN A 162 -22.31 -14.32 15.09
N LEU A 163 -21.65 -13.34 15.70
CA LEU A 163 -21.42 -12.04 15.08
C LEU A 163 -20.56 -12.20 13.84
N LYS A 164 -21.00 -11.63 12.72
CA LYS A 164 -20.30 -11.67 11.43
C LYS A 164 -19.67 -10.34 11.07
N PHE A 165 -20.32 -9.24 11.46
CA PHE A 165 -19.88 -7.88 11.18
C PHE A 165 -19.78 -7.09 12.48
N LEU A 166 -18.60 -6.52 12.72
CA LEU A 166 -18.34 -5.63 13.84
C LEU A 166 -17.69 -4.34 13.33
N GLU A 167 -18.30 -3.20 13.66
CA GLU A 167 -17.72 -1.89 13.47
C GLU A 167 -17.46 -1.25 14.84
N VAL A 168 -16.19 -0.98 15.12
CA VAL A 168 -15.75 -0.29 16.34
C VAL A 168 -14.79 0.83 15.96
N GLY A 169 -14.73 1.84 16.80
CA GLY A 169 -13.73 2.88 16.64
C GLY A 169 -14.23 4.24 17.05
N ASP A 170 -13.34 4.97 17.71
CA ASP A 170 -13.61 6.30 18.23
C ASP A 170 -12.33 7.12 18.28
N ASN A 171 -12.45 8.45 18.17
CA ASN A 171 -11.31 9.37 18.31
C ASN A 171 -10.61 9.21 19.68
N ASP A 172 -11.35 8.81 20.71
CA ASP A 172 -10.85 8.60 22.06
C ASP A 172 -10.25 7.19 22.27
N LEU A 173 -10.40 6.26 21.31
CA LEU A 173 -9.93 4.87 21.46
C LEU A 173 -8.41 4.79 21.31
N VAL A 174 -7.71 4.66 22.44
CA VAL A 174 -6.24 4.65 22.52
C VAL A 174 -5.67 3.24 22.68
N TYR A 175 -6.44 2.30 23.24
CA TYR A 175 -5.94 0.97 23.55
C TYR A 175 -6.99 -0.14 23.32
N ILE A 176 -6.54 -1.23 22.71
CA ILE A 176 -7.30 -2.46 22.53
C ILE A 176 -6.54 -3.57 23.26
N SER A 177 -7.15 -4.16 24.28
CA SER A 177 -6.53 -5.22 25.05
C SER A 177 -6.34 -6.50 24.22
N HIS A 178 -5.41 -7.35 24.64
CA HIS A 178 -4.99 -8.52 23.85
C HIS A 178 -6.12 -9.54 23.63
N ARG A 179 -7.12 -9.60 24.51
CA ARG A 179 -8.26 -10.54 24.40
C ARG A 179 -9.58 -9.81 24.16
N ALA A 180 -9.56 -8.56 23.73
CA ALA A 180 -10.78 -7.78 23.47
C ALA A 180 -11.74 -8.48 22.48
N PHE A 181 -11.17 -9.08 21.43
CA PHE A 181 -11.92 -9.80 20.40
C PHE A 181 -12.05 -11.31 20.65
N SER A 182 -11.70 -11.79 21.85
CA SER A 182 -11.85 -13.20 22.20
C SER A 182 -13.34 -13.57 22.32
N GLY A 183 -13.74 -14.70 21.74
CA GLY A 183 -15.13 -15.16 21.67
C GLY A 183 -15.86 -14.83 20.36
N LEU A 184 -15.32 -13.94 19.53
CA LEU A 184 -15.89 -13.60 18.20
C LEU A 184 -15.57 -14.69 17.15
N LEU A 185 -16.09 -15.90 17.36
CA LEU A 185 -15.74 -17.09 16.59
C LEU A 185 -16.22 -17.04 15.13
N SER A 186 -17.35 -16.40 14.87
CA SER A 186 -17.96 -16.31 13.53
C SER A 186 -17.63 -15.01 12.79
N LEU A 187 -16.75 -14.16 13.31
CA LEU A 187 -16.53 -12.83 12.74
C LEU A 187 -15.84 -12.90 11.38
N GLU A 188 -16.50 -12.34 10.37
CA GLU A 188 -16.03 -12.33 8.99
C GLU A 188 -15.50 -10.95 8.58
N THR A 189 -16.08 -9.87 9.13
CA THR A 189 -15.74 -8.48 8.79
C THR A 189 -15.55 -7.65 10.05
N LEU A 190 -14.38 -7.02 10.15
CA LEU A 190 -14.06 -6.06 11.20
C LEU A 190 -13.69 -4.72 10.56
N THR A 191 -14.32 -3.66 11.04
CA THR A 191 -13.95 -2.28 10.74
C THR A 191 -13.43 -1.62 12.01
N LEU A 192 -12.20 -1.13 11.96
CA LEU A 192 -11.59 -0.24 12.95
C LEU A 192 -11.48 1.15 12.34
N GLU A 193 -12.27 2.11 12.81
CA GLU A 193 -12.31 3.46 12.24
C GLU A 193 -11.97 4.55 13.27
N ARG A 194 -11.26 5.61 12.86
CA ARG A 194 -11.03 6.83 13.66
C ARG A 194 -10.33 6.60 15.01
N CYS A 195 -9.58 5.52 15.18
CA CYS A 195 -8.92 5.24 16.47
C CYS A 195 -7.59 5.99 16.60
N ASN A 196 -7.28 6.46 17.80
CA ASN A 196 -5.99 7.05 18.13
C ASN A 196 -4.95 5.98 18.57
N LEU A 197 -4.90 4.88 17.80
CA LEU A 197 -3.96 3.79 18.03
C LEU A 197 -2.57 4.17 17.51
N THR A 198 -1.54 3.92 18.30
CA THR A 198 -0.14 4.15 17.89
C THR A 198 0.42 2.99 17.08
N VAL A 199 -0.10 1.77 17.29
CA VAL A 199 0.37 0.53 16.65
C VAL A 199 -0.83 -0.35 16.29
N VAL A 200 -0.67 -1.16 15.24
CA VAL A 200 -1.65 -2.19 14.89
C VAL A 200 -1.85 -3.15 16.08
N PRO A 201 -3.09 -3.43 16.52
CA PRO A 201 -3.37 -4.28 17.67
C PRO A 201 -3.20 -5.78 17.31
N THR A 202 -1.97 -6.18 16.97
CA THR A 202 -1.63 -7.49 16.40
C THR A 202 -2.11 -8.66 17.26
N GLU A 203 -1.89 -8.62 18.57
CA GLU A 203 -2.27 -9.72 19.47
C GLU A 203 -3.81 -9.84 19.60
N ALA A 204 -4.53 -8.73 19.67
CA ALA A 204 -5.99 -8.72 19.69
C ALA A 204 -6.57 -9.30 18.39
N LEU A 205 -6.09 -8.81 17.23
CA LEU A 205 -6.51 -9.31 15.92
C LEU A 205 -6.20 -10.79 15.73
N SER A 206 -5.15 -11.32 16.36
CA SER A 206 -4.74 -12.72 16.20
C SER A 206 -5.76 -13.76 16.66
N HIS A 207 -6.76 -13.34 17.45
CA HIS A 207 -7.87 -14.19 17.90
C HIS A 207 -8.99 -14.36 16.85
N LEU A 208 -8.98 -13.54 15.79
CA LEU A 208 -10.03 -13.51 14.76
C LEU A 208 -9.72 -14.48 13.62
N HIS A 209 -9.77 -15.79 13.91
CA HIS A 209 -9.33 -16.84 12.97
C HIS A 209 -10.19 -16.96 11.70
N ASN A 210 -11.46 -16.52 11.76
CA ASN A 210 -12.40 -16.56 10.64
C ASN A 210 -12.54 -15.25 9.86
N LEU A 211 -11.73 -14.24 10.22
CA LEU A 211 -11.81 -12.93 9.58
C LEU A 211 -11.46 -13.00 8.09
N VAL A 212 -12.34 -12.49 7.25
CA VAL A 212 -12.19 -12.45 5.79
C VAL A 212 -11.84 -11.05 5.31
N ARG A 213 -12.44 -10.02 5.95
CA ARG A 213 -12.28 -8.60 5.60
C ARG A 213 -11.87 -7.79 6.82
N LEU A 214 -10.78 -7.05 6.69
CA LEU A 214 -10.30 -6.12 7.71
C LEU A 214 -10.19 -4.73 7.10
N HIS A 215 -10.96 -3.80 7.64
CA HIS A 215 -10.93 -2.39 7.27
C HIS A 215 -10.32 -1.60 8.42
N MET A 216 -9.27 -0.83 8.16
CA MET A 216 -8.62 0.04 9.13
C MET A 216 -8.56 1.45 8.57
N ARG A 217 -9.50 2.31 8.98
CA ARG A 217 -9.75 3.62 8.38
C ARG A 217 -9.44 4.75 9.35
N TYR A 218 -8.87 5.83 8.85
CA TYR A 218 -8.62 7.06 9.62
C TYR A 218 -7.84 6.80 10.92
N LEU A 219 -6.79 5.98 10.86
CA LEU A 219 -5.93 5.71 12.01
C LEU A 219 -4.68 6.58 11.99
N SER A 220 -4.15 6.88 13.17
CA SER A 220 -2.94 7.72 13.35
C SER A 220 -1.64 6.91 13.43
N ILE A 221 -1.60 5.71 12.83
CA ILE A 221 -0.42 4.84 12.86
C ILE A 221 0.61 5.34 11.83
N SER A 222 1.82 5.67 12.30
CA SER A 222 2.90 6.17 11.45
C SER A 222 3.80 5.06 10.89
N THR A 223 4.00 3.98 11.65
CA THR A 223 4.94 2.91 11.28
C THR A 223 4.31 1.54 11.38
N LEU A 224 4.44 0.76 10.31
CA LEU A 224 4.10 -0.67 10.31
C LEU A 224 5.34 -1.51 10.62
N HIS A 225 5.17 -2.54 11.44
CA HIS A 225 6.24 -3.47 11.79
C HIS A 225 6.12 -4.79 11.00
N ALA A 226 7.24 -5.52 10.88
CA ALA A 226 7.21 -6.86 10.32
C ALA A 226 6.25 -7.75 11.12
N TYR A 227 5.47 -8.58 10.41
CA TYR A 227 4.49 -9.49 11.01
C TYR A 227 3.39 -8.79 11.84
N SER A 228 2.97 -7.58 11.43
CA SER A 228 1.89 -6.82 12.10
C SER A 228 0.53 -7.53 12.07
N PHE A 229 0.33 -8.48 11.15
CA PHE A 229 -0.92 -9.22 10.99
C PHE A 229 -0.66 -10.73 11.14
N LYS A 230 -0.88 -11.27 12.34
CA LYS A 230 -0.60 -12.68 12.67
C LYS A 230 -1.89 -13.50 12.77
N LYS A 231 -1.82 -14.77 12.38
CA LYS A 231 -2.90 -15.77 12.55
C LYS A 231 -4.24 -15.45 11.87
N LEU A 232 -4.26 -14.48 10.95
CA LEU A 232 -5.41 -14.11 10.13
C LEU A 232 -5.45 -14.97 8.84
N PHE A 233 -5.53 -16.29 9.00
CA PHE A 233 -5.31 -17.25 7.90
C PHE A 233 -6.37 -17.20 6.78
N ARG A 234 -7.58 -16.75 7.12
CA ARG A 234 -8.72 -16.62 6.19
C ARG A 234 -8.86 -15.24 5.57
N LEU A 235 -8.00 -14.28 5.96
CA LEU A 235 -8.11 -12.90 5.49
C LEU A 235 -7.83 -12.84 3.98
N ARG A 236 -8.78 -12.26 3.23
CA ARG A 236 -8.71 -12.08 1.78
C ARG A 236 -8.69 -10.62 1.38
N HIS A 237 -9.28 -9.75 2.17
CA HIS A 237 -9.37 -8.32 1.92
C HIS A 237 -8.77 -7.55 3.09
N LEU A 238 -7.76 -6.73 2.79
CA LEU A 238 -7.19 -5.79 3.73
C LEU A 238 -7.31 -4.38 3.14
N GLU A 239 -7.94 -3.48 3.89
CA GLU A 239 -8.06 -2.07 3.56
C GLU A 239 -7.38 -1.24 4.65
N ILE A 240 -6.37 -0.48 4.25
CA ILE A 240 -5.71 0.56 5.03
C ILE A 240 -6.02 1.87 4.31
N ASP A 241 -6.89 2.69 4.90
CA ASP A 241 -7.32 3.94 4.27
C ASP A 241 -7.16 5.14 5.21
N SER A 242 -6.72 6.26 4.65
CA SER A 242 -6.64 7.54 5.34
C SER A 242 -5.67 7.55 6.54
N TRP A 243 -4.57 6.80 6.45
CA TRP A 243 -3.46 6.85 7.40
C TRP A 243 -2.44 7.90 6.97
N THR A 244 -2.71 9.16 7.29
CA THR A 244 -1.97 10.32 6.77
C THR A 244 -0.49 10.36 7.15
N SER A 245 -0.10 9.66 8.21
CA SER A 245 1.28 9.59 8.72
C SER A 245 2.07 8.39 8.20
N LEU A 246 1.45 7.44 7.50
CA LEU A 246 2.11 6.24 7.00
C LEU A 246 2.90 6.55 5.73
N ASP A 247 4.23 6.45 5.79
CA ASP A 247 5.14 6.79 4.69
C ASP A 247 5.78 5.58 3.97
N SER A 248 5.76 4.42 4.61
CA SER A 248 6.41 3.22 4.12
C SER A 248 5.73 1.94 4.64
N VAL A 249 5.81 0.87 3.83
CA VAL A 249 5.38 -0.47 4.24
C VAL A 249 6.60 -1.38 4.19
N PRO A 250 7.21 -1.68 5.35
CA PRO A 250 8.42 -2.51 5.40
C PRO A 250 8.19 -3.93 4.90
N ALA A 251 9.29 -4.61 4.55
CA ALA A 251 9.27 -6.03 4.21
C ALA A 251 8.65 -6.87 5.33
N ASN A 252 8.00 -7.97 4.96
CA ASN A 252 7.35 -8.91 5.88
C ASN A 252 6.20 -8.35 6.74
N THR A 253 5.79 -7.08 6.55
CA THR A 253 4.62 -6.52 7.25
C THR A 253 3.36 -7.35 7.05
N LEU A 254 3.11 -7.79 5.80
CA LEU A 254 1.96 -8.60 5.39
C LEU A 254 2.26 -10.10 5.36
N HIS A 255 3.37 -10.55 5.95
CA HIS A 255 3.79 -11.94 5.89
C HIS A 255 2.78 -12.86 6.59
N GLY A 256 2.46 -13.99 5.96
CA GLY A 256 1.48 -14.95 6.46
C GLY A 256 0.04 -14.66 6.04
N LEU A 257 -0.21 -13.50 5.41
CA LEU A 257 -1.48 -13.21 4.76
C LEU A 257 -1.50 -13.78 3.34
N ASN A 258 -2.68 -14.22 2.91
CA ASN A 258 -2.93 -14.66 1.53
C ASN A 258 -4.13 -13.90 0.97
N LEU A 259 -3.87 -12.64 0.59
CA LEU A 259 -4.88 -11.66 0.17
C LEU A 259 -5.24 -11.82 -1.32
N THR A 260 -6.51 -11.57 -1.62
CA THR A 260 -7.00 -11.34 -3.00
C THR A 260 -7.15 -9.86 -3.30
N THR A 261 -7.40 -9.05 -2.26
CA THR A 261 -7.60 -7.60 -2.39
C THR A 261 -6.79 -6.87 -1.34
N LEU A 262 -6.01 -5.89 -1.77
CA LEU A 262 -5.21 -5.03 -0.91
C LEU A 262 -5.41 -3.58 -1.30
N PHE A 263 -5.97 -2.78 -0.39
CA PHE A 263 -6.08 -1.34 -0.52
C PHE A 263 -5.17 -0.67 0.50
N ILE A 264 -4.28 0.21 0.02
CA ILE A 264 -3.50 1.12 0.85
C ILE A 264 -3.65 2.51 0.24
N THR A 265 -4.71 3.21 0.63
CA THR A 265 -5.19 4.44 -0.02
C THR A 265 -5.14 5.64 0.92
N ASN A 266 -5.02 6.84 0.35
CA ASN A 266 -4.99 8.09 1.12
C ASN A 266 -3.90 8.09 2.22
N THR A 267 -2.69 7.64 1.88
CA THR A 267 -1.55 7.64 2.80
C THR A 267 -0.37 8.43 2.21
N ASN A 268 0.77 8.44 2.90
CA ASN A 268 1.95 9.22 2.49
C ASN A 268 3.04 8.35 1.86
N LEU A 269 2.69 7.19 1.27
CA LEU A 269 3.69 6.28 0.67
C LEU A 269 4.48 6.99 -0.43
N SER A 270 5.80 7.11 -0.25
CA SER A 270 6.70 7.70 -1.24
C SER A 270 7.20 6.72 -2.30
N SER A 271 7.16 5.43 -2.00
CA SER A 271 7.65 4.35 -2.85
C SER A 271 6.68 3.17 -2.89
N PHE A 272 6.68 2.45 -4.00
CA PHE A 272 5.86 1.26 -4.16
C PHE A 272 6.33 0.13 -3.21
N PRO A 273 5.44 -0.57 -2.49
CA PRO A 273 5.82 -1.52 -1.43
C PRO A 273 6.17 -2.93 -1.97
N TYR A 274 7.11 -3.04 -2.90
CA TYR A 274 7.44 -4.29 -3.61
C TYR A 274 7.71 -5.48 -2.68
N GLN A 275 8.57 -5.29 -1.68
CA GLN A 275 9.00 -6.37 -0.78
C GLN A 275 7.88 -6.80 0.18
N ALA A 276 6.92 -5.92 0.48
CA ALA A 276 5.83 -6.24 1.38
C ALA A 276 4.73 -7.08 0.72
N ILE A 277 4.58 -6.98 -0.60
CA ILE A 277 3.52 -7.66 -1.36
C ILE A 277 4.01 -8.84 -2.20
N LYS A 278 5.32 -9.04 -2.34
CA LYS A 278 5.92 -10.04 -3.25
C LYS A 278 5.36 -11.46 -3.07
N HIS A 279 5.00 -11.88 -1.85
CA HIS A 279 4.46 -13.21 -1.55
C HIS A 279 2.95 -13.35 -1.78
N LEU A 280 2.24 -12.26 -2.14
CA LEU A 280 0.79 -12.25 -2.33
C LEU A 280 0.43 -12.76 -3.74
N HIS A 281 0.77 -14.01 -4.04
CA HIS A 281 0.62 -14.59 -5.38
C HIS A 281 -0.83 -14.66 -5.89
N TYR A 282 -1.81 -14.66 -4.99
CA TYR A 282 -3.24 -14.73 -5.31
C TYR A 282 -3.92 -13.34 -5.36
N LEU A 283 -3.15 -12.27 -5.22
CA LEU A 283 -3.68 -10.90 -5.26
C LEU A 283 -4.26 -10.62 -6.65
N THR A 284 -5.55 -10.27 -6.70
CA THR A 284 -6.25 -9.94 -7.95
C THR A 284 -6.46 -8.44 -8.10
N LEU A 285 -6.62 -7.71 -6.99
CA LEU A 285 -6.86 -6.28 -6.98
C LEU A 285 -5.89 -5.60 -6.01
N LEU A 286 -5.08 -4.68 -6.54
CA LEU A 286 -4.22 -3.79 -5.76
C LEU A 286 -4.64 -2.33 -5.98
N ASN A 287 -4.97 -1.62 -4.90
CA ASN A 287 -5.26 -0.20 -4.94
C ASN A 287 -4.28 0.57 -4.05
N LEU A 288 -3.48 1.43 -4.67
CA LEU A 288 -2.51 2.32 -4.04
C LEU A 288 -2.80 3.79 -4.40
N SER A 289 -4.06 4.12 -4.66
CA SER A 289 -4.49 5.47 -5.02
C SER A 289 -4.28 6.48 -3.88
N PHE A 290 -4.10 7.74 -4.25
CA PHE A 290 -3.91 8.88 -3.35
C PHE A 290 -2.71 8.70 -2.40
N ASN A 291 -1.59 8.26 -2.96
CA ASN A 291 -0.27 8.19 -2.32
C ASN A 291 0.70 9.21 -2.96
N ARG A 292 1.99 9.11 -2.66
CA ARG A 292 3.06 9.96 -3.24
C ARG A 292 4.09 9.15 -4.03
N ILE A 293 3.64 8.10 -4.70
CA ILE A 293 4.47 7.17 -5.49
C ILE A 293 4.79 7.79 -6.86
N ARG A 294 6.08 8.10 -7.09
CA ARG A 294 6.52 8.79 -8.32
C ARG A 294 6.87 7.86 -9.47
N HIS A 295 7.29 6.64 -9.20
CA HIS A 295 7.75 5.70 -10.24
C HIS A 295 7.34 4.26 -9.93
N ILE A 296 7.14 3.48 -10.99
CA ILE A 296 7.02 2.02 -10.91
C ILE A 296 8.22 1.40 -11.62
N GLU A 297 9.03 0.67 -10.87
CA GLU A 297 10.23 -0.02 -11.35
C GLU A 297 9.94 -1.27 -12.18
N GLY A 298 10.81 -1.51 -13.16
CA GLY A 298 10.77 -2.67 -14.04
C GLY A 298 10.91 -4.01 -13.29
N ARG A 299 10.10 -5.02 -13.66
CA ARG A 299 10.21 -6.43 -13.21
C ARG A 299 9.98 -6.69 -11.70
N MET A 300 9.68 -5.66 -10.91
CA MET A 300 9.51 -5.81 -9.46
C MET A 300 8.16 -6.43 -9.05
N LEU A 301 7.20 -6.54 -9.97
CA LEU A 301 5.86 -7.09 -9.73
C LEU A 301 5.66 -8.50 -10.32
N SER A 302 6.73 -9.16 -10.78
CA SER A 302 6.64 -10.42 -11.54
C SER A 302 5.98 -11.58 -10.80
N GLU A 303 5.99 -11.56 -9.47
CA GLU A 303 5.43 -12.61 -8.63
C GLU A 303 3.92 -12.51 -8.43
N LEU A 304 3.31 -11.36 -8.74
CA LEU A 304 1.87 -11.11 -8.57
C LEU A 304 1.08 -11.66 -9.75
N VAL A 305 1.31 -12.93 -10.08
CA VAL A 305 0.90 -13.51 -11.36
C VAL A 305 -0.61 -13.38 -11.61
N HIS A 306 -1.45 -13.44 -10.57
CA HIS A 306 -2.92 -13.34 -10.67
C HIS A 306 -3.49 -11.91 -10.67
N LEU A 307 -2.65 -10.87 -10.66
CA LEU A 307 -3.12 -9.49 -10.59
C LEU A 307 -3.93 -9.14 -11.84
N ARG A 308 -5.16 -8.66 -11.62
CA ARG A 308 -6.12 -8.27 -12.66
C ARG A 308 -6.35 -6.78 -12.71
N GLU A 309 -6.31 -6.13 -11.56
CA GLU A 309 -6.58 -4.71 -11.44
C GLU A 309 -5.52 -4.01 -10.61
N LEU A 310 -5.01 -2.91 -11.14
CA LEU A 310 -4.06 -2.03 -10.46
C LEU A 310 -4.55 -0.59 -10.55
N HIS A 311 -4.79 0.01 -9.39
CA HIS A 311 -5.28 1.38 -9.25
C HIS A 311 -4.24 2.24 -8.52
N LEU A 312 -3.86 3.36 -9.13
CA LEU A 312 -2.86 4.34 -8.67
C LEU A 312 -3.34 5.77 -8.97
N VAL A 313 -4.63 6.04 -8.75
CA VAL A 313 -5.23 7.36 -9.01
C VAL A 313 -4.57 8.41 -8.12
N GLY A 314 -4.20 9.58 -8.64
CA GLY A 314 -3.72 10.68 -7.79
C GLY A 314 -2.42 10.39 -7.03
N ALA A 315 -1.60 9.45 -7.50
CA ALA A 315 -0.40 8.99 -6.79
C ALA A 315 0.86 9.84 -7.02
N GLN A 316 0.79 10.88 -7.87
CA GLN A 316 1.94 11.67 -8.34
C GLN A 316 2.92 10.91 -9.25
N LEU A 317 2.42 9.87 -9.92
CA LEU A 317 3.22 9.00 -10.78
C LEU A 317 3.73 9.75 -12.02
N SER A 318 5.05 9.82 -12.21
CA SER A 318 5.69 10.48 -13.36
C SER A 318 6.17 9.51 -14.43
N THR A 319 6.58 8.29 -14.03
CA THR A 319 7.16 7.31 -14.97
C THR A 319 6.78 5.89 -14.59
N VAL A 320 6.43 5.08 -15.60
CA VAL A 320 6.32 3.61 -15.48
C VAL A 320 7.42 3.00 -16.34
N GLU A 321 8.35 2.29 -15.72
CA GLU A 321 9.49 1.73 -16.45
C GLU A 321 9.07 0.58 -17.38
N LEU A 322 9.85 0.39 -18.44
CA LEU A 322 9.71 -0.78 -19.32
C LEU A 322 9.77 -2.08 -18.50
N TYR A 323 8.94 -3.04 -18.87
CA TYR A 323 8.80 -4.33 -18.18
C TYR A 323 8.30 -4.22 -16.72
N ALA A 324 7.73 -3.09 -16.28
CA ALA A 324 7.15 -2.96 -14.92
C ALA A 324 6.13 -4.07 -14.61
N PHE A 325 5.29 -4.43 -15.58
CA PHE A 325 4.26 -5.46 -15.44
C PHE A 325 4.65 -6.78 -16.09
N GLN A 326 5.96 -7.04 -16.25
CA GLN A 326 6.47 -8.34 -16.68
C GLN A 326 5.95 -9.43 -15.73
N GLY A 327 5.37 -10.50 -16.27
CA GLY A 327 4.75 -11.58 -15.49
C GLY A 327 3.26 -11.40 -15.19
N LEU A 328 2.71 -10.18 -15.28
CA LEU A 328 1.29 -9.89 -15.06
C LEU A 328 0.46 -10.20 -16.32
N ARG A 329 0.18 -11.48 -16.56
CA ARG A 329 -0.50 -11.95 -17.78
C ARG A 329 -1.99 -11.66 -17.82
N TRP A 330 -2.62 -11.43 -16.68
CA TRP A 330 -4.07 -11.24 -16.55
C TRP A 330 -4.47 -9.82 -16.13
N LEU A 331 -3.57 -8.84 -16.25
CA LEU A 331 -3.87 -7.44 -15.95
C LEU A 331 -4.88 -6.91 -16.96
N LYS A 332 -6.11 -6.69 -16.51
CA LYS A 332 -7.26 -6.23 -17.31
C LYS A 332 -7.54 -4.75 -17.13
N VAL A 333 -7.37 -4.25 -15.90
CA VAL A 333 -7.68 -2.87 -15.51
C VAL A 333 -6.42 -2.21 -15.00
N PHE A 334 -6.04 -1.11 -15.65
CA PHE A 334 -4.98 -0.24 -15.16
C PHE A 334 -5.49 1.18 -15.04
N ASN A 335 -5.53 1.70 -13.83
CA ASN A 335 -6.03 3.03 -13.53
C ASN A 335 -4.90 3.90 -12.96
N VAL A 336 -4.52 4.92 -13.72
CA VAL A 336 -3.50 5.92 -13.41
C VAL A 336 -4.01 7.33 -13.68
N SER A 337 -5.32 7.55 -13.52
CA SER A 337 -5.90 8.89 -13.68
C SER A 337 -5.33 9.89 -12.67
N HIS A 338 -5.37 11.17 -13.01
CA HIS A 338 -4.89 12.27 -12.17
C HIS A 338 -3.42 12.13 -11.72
N ASN A 339 -2.52 11.79 -12.63
CA ASN A 339 -1.08 11.64 -12.33
C ASN A 339 -0.23 12.66 -13.11
N ARG A 340 1.07 12.40 -13.25
CA ARG A 340 2.05 13.25 -13.93
C ARG A 340 2.73 12.51 -15.08
N LEU A 341 2.09 11.49 -15.65
CA LEU A 341 2.65 10.69 -16.73
C LEU A 341 2.72 11.51 -18.02
N ASP A 342 3.89 11.47 -18.66
CA ASP A 342 4.07 12.01 -20.01
C ASP A 342 3.77 10.96 -21.09
N THR A 343 3.92 9.67 -20.79
CA THR A 343 3.67 8.58 -21.73
C THR A 343 3.35 7.28 -21.01
N LEU A 344 2.92 6.28 -21.79
CA LEU A 344 2.78 4.90 -21.35
C LEU A 344 3.18 3.96 -22.50
N GLU A 345 4.38 3.40 -22.41
CA GLU A 345 4.95 2.58 -23.48
C GLU A 345 4.34 1.17 -23.54
N LYS A 346 4.18 0.61 -24.74
CA LYS A 346 3.66 -0.77 -24.93
C LYS A 346 4.48 -1.79 -24.14
N GLY A 347 5.81 -1.61 -24.08
CA GLY A 347 6.75 -2.51 -23.41
C GLY A 347 6.66 -2.54 -21.89
N VAL A 348 5.82 -1.69 -21.27
CA VAL A 348 5.48 -1.77 -19.85
C VAL A 348 4.73 -3.07 -19.52
N PHE A 349 3.87 -3.53 -20.44
CA PHE A 349 2.95 -4.65 -20.25
C PHE A 349 3.52 -5.96 -20.79
N GLN A 350 3.28 -7.05 -20.06
CA GLN A 350 3.56 -8.41 -20.55
C GLN A 350 2.63 -8.83 -21.70
N ALA A 351 1.35 -8.51 -21.57
CA ALA A 351 0.29 -8.88 -22.50
C ALA A 351 -0.65 -7.67 -22.69
N PRO A 352 -0.21 -6.61 -23.41
CA PRO A 352 -1.01 -5.40 -23.57
C PRO A 352 -2.38 -5.69 -24.20
N GLU A 353 -2.49 -6.72 -25.05
CA GLU A 353 -3.73 -7.15 -25.69
C GLU A 353 -4.80 -7.64 -24.69
N ALA A 354 -4.41 -8.08 -23.49
CA ALA A 354 -5.34 -8.50 -22.44
C ALA A 354 -5.95 -7.31 -21.66
N LEU A 355 -5.43 -6.09 -21.85
CA LEU A 355 -5.93 -4.89 -21.21
C LEU A 355 -7.28 -4.49 -21.81
N GLU A 356 -8.30 -4.40 -20.95
CA GLU A 356 -9.70 -4.08 -21.28
C GLU A 356 -10.02 -2.63 -20.90
N VAL A 357 -9.53 -2.19 -19.74
CA VAL A 357 -9.78 -0.85 -19.18
C VAL A 357 -8.45 -0.15 -18.90
N LEU A 358 -8.28 1.04 -19.46
CA LEU A 358 -7.14 1.91 -19.21
C LEU A 358 -7.65 3.31 -18.87
N LEU A 359 -7.54 3.70 -17.60
CA LEU A 359 -7.89 5.05 -17.16
C LEU A 359 -6.58 5.84 -17.02
N ILE A 360 -6.36 6.79 -17.93
CA ILE A 360 -5.13 7.60 -18.05
C ILE A 360 -5.46 9.08 -18.29
N ASP A 361 -6.71 9.48 -18.05
CA ASP A 361 -7.15 10.86 -18.05
C ASP A 361 -6.40 11.69 -16.98
N ASP A 362 -6.44 13.02 -17.14
CA ASP A 362 -5.74 13.95 -16.25
C ASP A 362 -4.25 13.65 -16.05
N ASN A 363 -3.58 13.36 -17.18
CA ASN A 363 -2.13 13.26 -17.26
C ASN A 363 -1.59 14.20 -18.36
N PRO A 364 -0.40 14.79 -18.18
CA PRO A 364 0.23 15.66 -19.19
C PRO A 364 0.83 14.85 -20.36
N LEU A 365 -0.01 14.10 -21.08
CA LEU A 365 0.42 13.16 -22.11
C LEU A 365 1.10 13.84 -23.31
N VAL A 366 2.28 13.34 -23.67
CA VAL A 366 3.03 13.68 -24.88
C VAL A 366 2.60 12.71 -25.97
N CYS A 367 1.76 13.18 -26.89
CA CYS A 367 1.22 12.39 -27.99
C CYS A 367 2.19 12.26 -29.16
N ASP A 368 3.25 11.49 -28.93
CA ASP A 368 4.19 10.98 -29.92
C ASP A 368 3.97 9.48 -30.19
N CYS A 369 4.78 8.87 -31.06
CA CYS A 369 4.62 7.46 -31.45
C CYS A 369 4.61 6.46 -30.29
N ARG A 370 5.10 6.81 -29.09
CA ARG A 370 5.02 5.94 -27.90
C ARG A 370 3.58 5.62 -27.51
N LEU A 371 2.65 6.55 -27.74
CA LEU A 371 1.21 6.36 -27.47
C LEU A 371 0.44 5.77 -28.66
N MET A 372 1.11 5.48 -29.78
CA MET A 372 0.46 4.98 -31.00
C MET A 372 -0.35 3.70 -30.74
N TRP A 373 0.18 2.78 -29.93
CA TRP A 373 -0.49 1.52 -29.62
C TRP A 373 -1.82 1.72 -28.87
N ILE A 374 -1.92 2.76 -28.04
CA ILE A 374 -3.16 3.11 -27.31
C ILE A 374 -4.16 3.73 -28.28
N LEU A 375 -3.71 4.66 -29.12
CA LEU A 375 -4.56 5.34 -30.10
C LEU A 375 -5.10 4.38 -31.18
N GLN A 376 -4.30 3.41 -31.61
CA GLN A 376 -4.76 2.33 -32.51
C GLN A 376 -5.84 1.47 -31.84
N ARG A 377 -5.74 1.26 -30.54
CA ARG A 377 -6.69 0.45 -29.76
C ARG A 377 -7.82 1.25 -29.13
N ARG A 378 -7.99 2.53 -29.48
CA ARG A 378 -8.94 3.43 -28.81
C ARG A 378 -10.41 3.01 -28.83
N GLN A 379 -10.80 2.16 -29.78
CA GLN A 379 -12.15 1.59 -29.88
C GLN A 379 -12.32 0.29 -29.09
N SER A 380 -11.21 -0.37 -28.76
CA SER A 380 -11.17 -1.66 -28.06
C SER A 380 -10.93 -1.54 -26.55
N ILE A 381 -10.31 -0.43 -26.12
CA ILE A 381 -10.01 -0.15 -24.72
C ILE A 381 -11.05 0.84 -24.19
N TYR A 382 -11.62 0.55 -23.02
CA TYR A 382 -12.49 1.49 -22.32
C TYR A 382 -11.65 2.50 -21.53
N PHE A 383 -11.85 3.79 -21.80
CA PHE A 383 -11.13 4.89 -21.14
C PHE A 383 -11.92 5.60 -20.04
N GLY A 384 -13.10 5.10 -19.66
CA GLY A 384 -13.97 5.82 -18.73
C GLY A 384 -14.79 6.92 -19.40
N ASP A 385 -15.52 7.66 -18.56
CA ASP A 385 -16.35 8.79 -18.99
C ASP A 385 -15.48 10.00 -19.37
N SER A 386 -14.41 10.27 -18.61
CA SER A 386 -13.40 11.28 -18.93
C SER A 386 -12.40 10.73 -19.94
N GLN A 387 -12.26 11.38 -21.10
CA GLN A 387 -11.34 10.92 -22.13
C GLN A 387 -9.90 11.41 -21.88
N PRO A 388 -8.88 10.60 -22.19
CA PRO A 388 -7.50 11.06 -22.22
C PRO A 388 -7.28 12.12 -23.29
N GLU A 389 -6.54 13.16 -22.94
CA GLU A 389 -6.22 14.29 -23.81
C GLU A 389 -4.71 14.43 -24.01
N CYS A 390 -4.33 14.90 -25.20
CA CYS A 390 -2.94 15.22 -25.47
C CYS A 390 -2.57 16.57 -24.85
N SER A 391 -1.48 16.63 -24.08
CA SER A 391 -0.91 17.91 -23.61
C SER A 391 0.05 18.51 -24.63
N THR A 392 0.79 17.67 -25.36
CA THR A 392 1.70 18.09 -26.43
C THR A 392 1.63 17.08 -27.59
N PRO A 393 1.99 17.47 -28.83
CA PRO A 393 2.40 18.81 -29.28
C PRO A 393 1.24 19.83 -29.31
N GLU A 394 1.58 21.13 -29.36
CA GLU A 394 0.59 22.23 -29.31
C GLU A 394 -0.51 22.13 -30.38
N GLY A 395 -0.22 21.57 -31.56
CA GLY A 395 -1.21 21.39 -32.63
C GLY A 395 -2.35 20.42 -32.33
N ILE A 396 -2.24 19.59 -31.29
CA ILE A 396 -3.30 18.66 -30.84
C ILE A 396 -3.55 18.75 -29.33
N ARG A 397 -3.14 19.86 -28.70
CA ARG A 397 -3.31 20.06 -27.26
C ARG A 397 -4.79 20.12 -26.87
N GLY A 398 -5.15 19.44 -25.79
CA GLY A 398 -6.53 19.31 -25.30
C GLY A 398 -7.42 18.43 -26.17
N ARG A 399 -6.88 17.80 -27.21
CA ARG A 399 -7.68 16.95 -28.09
C ARG A 399 -7.90 15.57 -27.44
N PRO A 400 -9.15 15.12 -27.27
CA PRO A 400 -9.43 13.82 -26.67
C PRO A 400 -9.16 12.67 -27.66
N PHE A 401 -8.79 11.50 -27.13
CA PHE A 401 -8.41 10.33 -27.94
C PHE A 401 -9.51 9.87 -28.89
N ARG A 402 -10.78 10.00 -28.51
CA ARG A 402 -11.94 9.62 -29.34
C ARG A 402 -12.04 10.40 -30.65
N GLU A 403 -11.48 11.61 -30.74
CA GLU A 403 -11.53 12.45 -31.93
C GLU A 403 -10.47 12.13 -32.99
N PHE A 404 -9.51 11.27 -32.67
CA PHE A 404 -8.49 10.88 -33.64
C PHE A 404 -9.07 9.89 -34.66
N LYS A 405 -8.91 10.25 -35.94
CA LYS A 405 -9.24 9.38 -37.07
C LYS A 405 -8.05 8.48 -37.37
N GLU A 406 -8.32 7.18 -37.52
CA GLU A 406 -7.28 6.15 -37.70
C GLU A 406 -6.37 6.42 -38.89
N THR A 407 -6.95 6.88 -40.01
CA THR A 407 -6.24 7.20 -41.26
C THR A 407 -5.25 8.36 -41.14
N LEU A 408 -5.39 9.19 -40.10
CA LEU A 408 -4.57 10.39 -39.88
C LEU A 408 -3.62 10.25 -38.67
N LEU A 409 -3.61 9.10 -37.98
CA LEU A 409 -2.78 8.91 -36.79
C LEU A 409 -1.29 9.11 -37.07
N SER A 410 -0.81 8.63 -38.22
CA SER A 410 0.58 8.80 -38.65
C SER A 410 0.98 10.25 -38.93
N TYR A 411 0.01 11.14 -39.12
CA TYR A 411 0.25 12.57 -39.30
C TYR A 411 0.31 13.30 -37.95
N TYR A 412 -0.62 12.98 -37.03
CA TYR A 412 -0.69 13.63 -35.73
C TYR A 412 0.39 13.18 -34.76
N VAL A 413 0.74 11.89 -34.81
CA VAL A 413 1.52 11.23 -33.78
C VAL A 413 2.75 10.63 -34.43
N THR A 414 3.85 11.38 -34.37
CA THR A 414 5.10 11.04 -35.05
C THR A 414 6.26 10.96 -34.07
N CYS A 415 7.29 10.20 -34.46
CA CYS A 415 8.59 10.23 -33.81
C CYS A 415 9.66 10.47 -34.86
N THR A 416 10.66 11.26 -34.49
CA THR A 416 11.84 11.53 -35.30
C THR A 416 13.02 10.85 -34.66
N LYS A 417 13.80 10.13 -35.49
CA LYS A 417 15.04 9.50 -35.02
C LYS A 417 15.96 10.56 -34.42
N PRO A 418 16.77 10.20 -33.42
CA PRO A 418 17.76 11.10 -32.88
C PRO A 418 18.69 11.56 -34.00
N LYS A 419 19.06 12.83 -33.99
CA LYS A 419 20.05 13.40 -34.88
C LYS A 419 21.01 14.25 -34.06
N ILE A 420 22.27 13.86 -34.03
CA ILE A 420 23.32 14.62 -33.37
C ILE A 420 23.65 15.81 -34.30
N ARG A 421 23.52 17.04 -33.78
CA ARG A 421 23.70 18.26 -34.57
C ARG A 421 25.12 18.38 -35.10
N GLU A 422 26.10 17.89 -34.36
CA GLU A 422 27.50 17.95 -34.77
C GLU A 422 27.79 16.86 -35.83
N ASN A 423 28.17 17.31 -37.04
CA ASN A 423 28.36 16.45 -38.20
C ASN A 423 29.83 16.06 -38.46
N LYS A 424 30.75 16.49 -37.59
CA LYS A 424 32.19 16.23 -37.72
C LYS A 424 32.73 15.62 -36.43
N THR A 425 33.64 14.67 -36.59
CA THR A 425 34.43 14.13 -35.49
C THR A 425 35.16 15.27 -34.77
N GLN A 426 34.83 15.48 -33.50
CA GLN A 426 35.48 16.51 -32.69
C GLN A 426 36.84 15.98 -32.22
N THR A 427 37.90 16.76 -32.40
CA THR A 427 39.20 16.49 -31.75
C THR A 427 39.46 17.60 -30.75
N ILE A 428 39.49 17.26 -29.47
CA ILE A 428 39.66 18.21 -28.38
C ILE A 428 41.00 17.91 -27.71
N ALA A 429 41.85 18.93 -27.55
CA ALA A 429 43.10 18.83 -26.82
C ALA A 429 42.97 19.54 -25.48
N VAL A 430 43.41 18.89 -24.40
CA VAL A 430 43.37 19.44 -23.03
C VAL A 430 44.69 19.15 -22.33
N ASP A 431 45.16 20.07 -21.50
CA ASP A 431 46.33 19.83 -20.65
C ASP A 431 45.95 18.99 -19.43
N GLU A 432 46.86 18.13 -18.99
CA GLU A 432 46.68 17.29 -17.81
C GLU A 432 46.25 18.12 -16.59
N GLY A 433 45.23 17.65 -15.88
CA GLY A 433 44.63 18.31 -14.72
C GLY A 433 43.54 19.35 -15.03
N GLN A 434 43.39 19.81 -16.28
CA GLN A 434 42.36 20.78 -16.65
C GLN A 434 40.99 20.11 -16.91
N PRO A 435 39.87 20.83 -16.69
CA PRO A 435 38.54 20.33 -17.02
C PRO A 435 38.29 20.35 -18.53
N VAL A 436 37.59 19.35 -19.05
CA VAL A 436 37.15 19.28 -20.45
C VAL A 436 35.68 18.88 -20.55
N ARG A 437 34.99 19.45 -21.54
CA ARG A 437 33.59 19.12 -21.88
C ARG A 437 33.49 18.64 -23.31
N LEU A 438 32.88 17.48 -23.49
CA LEU A 438 32.58 16.90 -24.80
C LEU A 438 31.08 17.10 -25.06
N TYR A 439 30.75 17.91 -26.07
CA TYR A 439 29.37 18.25 -26.40
C TYR A 439 28.76 17.18 -27.31
N CYS A 440 27.48 16.89 -27.08
CA CYS A 440 26.67 16.04 -27.95
C CYS A 440 25.24 16.59 -27.93
N SER A 441 25.00 17.59 -28.78
CA SER A 441 23.68 18.22 -28.88
C SER A 441 22.79 17.39 -29.79
N VAL A 442 21.69 16.87 -29.24
CA VAL A 442 20.82 15.94 -29.96
C VAL A 442 19.43 16.52 -30.14
N GLU A 443 18.88 16.37 -31.35
CA GLU A 443 17.47 16.59 -31.66
C GLU A 443 16.76 15.25 -31.85
N GLY A 444 15.46 15.20 -31.57
CA GLY A 444 14.64 14.00 -31.79
C GLY A 444 13.38 14.03 -30.95
N THR A 445 12.35 13.33 -31.41
CA THR A 445 11.06 13.19 -30.74
C THR A 445 10.76 11.69 -30.63
N PRO A 446 10.61 11.12 -29.42
CA PRO A 446 10.73 11.75 -28.10
C PRO A 446 12.17 12.21 -27.84
N ARG A 447 12.35 13.07 -26.83
CA ARG A 447 13.67 13.61 -26.46
C ARG A 447 14.66 12.46 -26.22
N PRO A 448 15.76 12.34 -26.99
CA PRO A 448 16.67 11.20 -26.88
C PRO A 448 17.42 11.17 -25.55
N VAL A 449 17.65 9.96 -25.05
CA VAL A 449 18.56 9.71 -23.93
C VAL A 449 19.99 9.65 -24.47
N VAL A 450 20.90 10.41 -23.85
CA VAL A 450 22.31 10.48 -24.25
C VAL A 450 23.17 9.67 -23.28
N SER A 451 24.04 8.84 -23.84
CA SER A 451 25.05 8.07 -23.12
C SER A 451 26.40 8.16 -23.81
N TRP A 452 27.48 7.95 -23.06
CA TRP A 452 28.84 8.04 -23.59
C TRP A 452 29.61 6.74 -23.32
N LEU A 453 30.28 6.21 -24.33
CA LEU A 453 31.24 5.13 -24.17
C LEU A 453 32.65 5.72 -24.12
N SER A 454 33.34 5.52 -23.00
CA SER A 454 34.74 5.94 -22.84
C SER A 454 35.71 5.05 -23.63
N PRO A 455 36.97 5.48 -23.86
CA PRO A 455 38.00 4.68 -24.52
C PRO A 455 38.24 3.33 -23.84
N ARG A 456 37.97 3.24 -22.53
CA ARG A 456 38.07 2.04 -21.69
C ARG A 456 36.80 1.18 -21.71
N ARG A 457 35.88 1.42 -22.64
CA ARG A 457 34.59 0.72 -22.79
C ARG A 457 33.65 0.83 -21.58
N ARG A 458 33.87 1.81 -20.69
CA ARG A 458 32.91 2.14 -19.62
C ARG A 458 31.79 2.99 -20.18
N LEU A 459 30.54 2.55 -19.95
CA LEU A 459 29.33 3.32 -20.25
C LEU A 459 29.10 4.39 -19.17
N LEU A 460 28.89 5.62 -19.61
CA LEU A 460 28.66 6.80 -18.81
C LEU A 460 27.27 7.35 -19.13
N THR A 461 26.49 7.65 -18.09
CA THR A 461 25.10 8.11 -18.19
C THR A 461 24.88 9.25 -17.21
N ASN A 462 23.67 9.83 -17.20
CA ASN A 462 23.29 10.86 -16.23
C ASN A 462 23.33 10.38 -14.75
N LYS A 463 23.39 9.06 -14.51
CA LYS A 463 23.58 8.46 -13.18
C LYS A 463 25.06 8.35 -12.77
N SER A 464 26.00 8.70 -13.66
CA SER A 464 27.44 8.66 -13.36
C SER A 464 27.85 9.91 -12.60
N HIS A 465 28.33 9.73 -11.36
CA HIS A 465 28.81 10.79 -10.48
C HIS A 465 30.33 10.67 -10.24
N GLY A 466 31.01 11.79 -9.96
CA GLY A 466 32.43 11.82 -9.61
C GLY A 466 33.24 12.78 -10.48
N ARG A 467 34.45 12.37 -10.88
CA ARG A 467 35.36 13.13 -11.76
C ARG A 467 34.83 13.27 -13.18
N VAL A 468 34.08 12.27 -13.65
CA VAL A 468 33.49 12.18 -14.99
C VAL A 468 31.98 12.08 -14.86
N MET A 469 31.23 13.00 -15.46
CA MET A 469 29.77 13.11 -15.31
C MET A 469 29.08 13.51 -16.62
N VAL A 470 27.86 13.03 -16.85
CA VAL A 470 27.05 13.40 -18.02
C VAL A 470 25.91 14.32 -17.56
N HIS A 471 25.82 15.50 -18.16
CA HIS A 471 24.79 16.50 -17.87
C HIS A 471 23.46 16.17 -18.57
N ASN A 472 22.35 16.76 -18.11
CA ASN A 472 21.01 16.58 -18.70
C ASN A 472 20.88 17.09 -20.15
N ASN A 473 21.81 17.93 -20.60
CA ASN A 473 21.90 18.37 -22.00
C ASN A 473 22.71 17.39 -22.89
N GLY A 474 23.18 16.27 -22.34
CA GLY A 474 23.99 15.26 -23.04
C GLY A 474 25.49 15.51 -23.01
N THR A 475 25.97 16.62 -22.43
CA THR A 475 27.40 16.96 -22.40
C THR A 475 28.14 16.11 -21.37
N LEU A 476 29.26 15.50 -21.78
CA LEU A 476 30.16 14.79 -20.88
C LEU A 476 31.21 15.76 -20.33
N GLU A 477 31.31 15.88 -19.01
CA GLU A 477 32.30 16.69 -18.33
C GLU A 477 33.30 15.83 -17.57
N ILE A 478 34.59 16.09 -17.79
CA ILE A 478 35.71 15.53 -17.05
C ILE A 478 36.33 16.69 -16.27
N LYS A 479 36.23 16.68 -14.94
CA LYS A 479 36.67 17.80 -14.08
C LYS A 479 38.18 18.01 -14.04
N ALA A 480 38.94 16.91 -14.14
CA ALA A 480 40.39 16.91 -14.20
C ALA A 480 40.81 15.80 -15.16
N ALA A 481 41.41 16.18 -16.30
CA ALA A 481 41.83 15.24 -17.33
C ALA A 481 43.13 14.52 -16.93
N GLU A 482 43.15 13.19 -17.02
CA GLU A 482 44.34 12.36 -16.83
C GLU A 482 44.83 11.84 -18.19
N VAL A 483 46.12 11.54 -18.35
CA VAL A 483 46.67 10.93 -19.60
C VAL A 483 45.88 9.67 -20.00
N GLN A 484 45.39 8.96 -18.99
CA GLN A 484 44.57 7.76 -19.09
C GLN A 484 43.18 7.97 -19.71
N ASP A 485 42.66 9.20 -19.68
CA ASP A 485 41.36 9.57 -20.25
C ASP A 485 41.45 9.82 -21.75
N GLY A 486 42.67 9.95 -22.30
CA GLY A 486 42.91 10.16 -23.72
C GLY A 486 42.40 8.98 -24.56
N GLY A 487 41.81 9.32 -25.71
CA GLY A 487 41.28 8.34 -26.66
C GLY A 487 39.95 8.77 -27.28
N VAL A 488 39.30 7.82 -27.95
CA VAL A 488 38.03 8.05 -28.66
C VAL A 488 36.84 7.75 -27.74
N TYR A 489 36.03 8.78 -27.52
CA TYR A 489 34.72 8.69 -26.88
C TYR A 489 33.64 8.55 -27.94
N LEU A 490 32.62 7.74 -27.66
CA LEU A 490 31.44 7.60 -28.52
C LEU A 490 30.22 8.15 -27.78
N CYS A 491 29.64 9.25 -28.28
CA CYS A 491 28.31 9.66 -27.87
C CYS A 491 27.28 8.78 -28.57
N MET A 492 26.32 8.25 -27.81
CA MET A 492 25.20 7.46 -28.30
C MET A 492 23.91 8.12 -27.84
N ALA A 493 23.10 8.55 -28.80
CA ALA A 493 21.79 9.12 -28.57
C ALA A 493 20.71 8.14 -29.01
N THR A 494 19.75 7.87 -28.13
CA THR A 494 18.73 6.83 -28.37
C THR A 494 17.34 7.31 -28.00
N ASN A 495 16.36 7.08 -28.87
CA ASN A 495 14.93 7.17 -28.55
C ASN A 495 14.17 5.99 -29.17
N THR A 496 12.84 5.98 -29.06
CA THR A 496 12.01 4.88 -29.59
C THR A 496 12.00 4.77 -31.11
N ALA A 497 12.35 5.84 -31.84
CA ALA A 497 12.44 5.81 -33.31
C ALA A 497 13.78 5.26 -33.80
N GLY A 498 14.84 5.31 -33.00
CA GLY A 498 16.16 4.79 -33.37
C GLY A 498 17.30 5.37 -32.55
N ASN A 499 18.49 5.30 -33.11
CA ASN A 499 19.72 5.77 -32.49
C ASN A 499 20.56 6.57 -33.48
N ASP A 500 21.45 7.39 -32.94
CA ASP A 500 22.52 8.07 -33.67
C ASP A 500 23.77 8.11 -32.79
N SER A 501 24.95 8.20 -33.40
CA SER A 501 26.20 8.15 -32.67
C SER A 501 27.29 9.01 -33.29
N LEU A 502 28.09 9.65 -32.44
CA LEU A 502 29.18 10.53 -32.84
C LEU A 502 30.45 10.19 -32.08
N MET A 503 31.57 10.08 -32.80
CA MET A 503 32.89 9.89 -32.21
C MET A 503 33.57 11.23 -31.92
N THR A 504 34.15 11.34 -30.72
CA THR A 504 34.94 12.49 -30.25
C THR A 504 36.29 12.01 -29.74
N SER A 505 37.38 12.52 -30.30
CA SER A 505 38.74 12.21 -29.89
C SER A 505 39.23 13.21 -28.85
N LEU A 506 39.69 12.72 -27.70
CA LEU A 506 40.30 13.51 -26.64
C LEU A 506 41.81 13.25 -26.61
N ALA A 507 42.61 14.30 -26.81
CA ALA A 507 44.06 14.27 -26.66
C ALA A 507 44.46 14.99 -25.37
N VAL A 508 45.07 14.27 -24.43
CA VAL A 508 45.56 14.85 -23.17
C VAL A 508 47.05 15.14 -23.31
N LYS A 509 47.43 16.41 -23.22
CA LYS A 509 48.81 16.87 -23.27
C LYS A 509 49.43 16.77 -21.88
N SER A 510 50.45 15.93 -21.73
CA SER A 510 51.28 15.90 -20.53
C SER A 510 52.47 16.83 -20.72
N LEU A 511 52.75 17.65 -19.70
CA LEU A 511 53.89 18.58 -19.67
C LEU A 511 55.25 17.84 -19.77
N GLY A 512 55.28 16.53 -19.54
CA GLY A 512 56.47 15.69 -19.65
C GLY A 512 56.99 15.48 -21.09
N SER A 513 56.19 15.75 -22.12
CA SER A 513 56.62 15.58 -23.53
C SER A 513 57.53 16.71 -24.06
N LEU A 514 57.63 17.84 -23.35
CA LEU A 514 58.49 18.97 -23.75
C LEU A 514 59.94 18.83 -23.27
N TYR A 515 60.24 17.82 -22.44
CA TYR A 515 61.60 17.56 -21.92
C TYR A 515 62.29 16.32 -22.51
N ALA A 516 61.61 15.54 -23.36
CA ALA A 516 62.19 14.34 -23.96
C ALA A 516 63.05 14.61 -25.22
N ASN A 517 63.03 15.83 -25.77
CA ASN A 517 63.84 16.22 -26.95
C ASN A 517 65.02 17.15 -26.60
N ARG A 518 65.58 17.04 -25.39
CA ARG A 518 66.76 17.80 -25.00
C ARG A 518 67.82 16.95 -24.29
N THR A 519 68.35 15.96 -24.99
CA THR A 519 69.67 15.40 -24.68
C THR A 519 70.59 15.54 -25.89
N GLN A 520 71.31 16.68 -25.87
CA GLN A 520 72.71 16.83 -26.23
C GLN A 520 73.17 16.31 -27.61
N TYR A 521 73.13 17.21 -28.59
CA TYR A 521 74.25 17.36 -29.52
C TYR A 521 75.41 18.00 -28.75
N TYR A 522 76.48 17.24 -28.52
CA TYR A 522 77.82 17.77 -28.31
C TYR A 522 78.71 17.05 -29.33
N THR A 523 79.03 17.75 -30.40
CA THR A 523 80.04 17.35 -31.38
C THR A 523 81.41 17.71 -30.83
N ASP A 524 82.35 16.76 -30.88
CA ASP A 524 83.78 17.09 -30.95
C ASP A 524 84.40 16.33 -32.14
N PRO A 525 85.32 16.93 -32.92
CA PRO A 525 85.65 16.49 -34.27
C PRO A 525 86.98 15.73 -34.33
N SER A 526 86.99 14.54 -34.95
CA SER A 526 88.19 14.04 -35.64
C SER A 526 87.91 12.80 -36.49
N ASN A 527 88.21 12.94 -37.78
CA ASN A 527 88.77 11.96 -38.72
C ASN A 527 87.98 10.76 -39.27
N ALA A 528 87.95 10.78 -40.61
CA ALA A 528 88.15 9.68 -41.56
C ALA A 528 86.96 8.78 -41.96
N THR A 529 86.44 9.10 -43.16
CA THR A 529 86.08 8.19 -44.28
C THR A 529 85.45 6.84 -43.96
N THR A 530 84.21 6.61 -44.43
CA THR A 530 83.87 5.63 -45.50
C THR A 530 82.35 5.52 -45.70
N ASN A 531 81.96 5.26 -46.95
CA ASN A 531 80.60 4.94 -47.39
C ASN A 531 80.04 3.71 -46.67
N GLY A 532 78.77 3.75 -46.25
CA GLY A 532 78.06 2.55 -45.80
C GLY A 532 76.62 2.82 -45.35
N THR A 533 75.67 2.21 -46.05
CA THR A 533 74.27 2.02 -45.65
C THR A 533 74.17 1.28 -44.30
N VAL A 534 73.36 1.78 -43.35
CA VAL A 534 73.10 1.09 -42.07
C VAL A 534 71.62 0.72 -41.95
N ASN A 535 71.35 -0.58 -41.94
CA ASN A 535 70.08 -1.20 -41.57
C ASN A 535 69.89 -1.14 -40.05
N VAL A 536 68.73 -0.68 -39.58
CA VAL A 536 68.35 -0.73 -38.17
C VAL A 536 67.66 -2.06 -37.88
N THR A 537 68.30 -2.91 -37.09
CA THR A 537 67.74 -4.14 -36.52
C THR A 537 67.29 -3.87 -35.08
N TYR A 538 66.04 -4.22 -34.76
CA TYR A 538 65.53 -4.19 -33.38
C TYR A 538 65.97 -5.46 -32.64
N GLY A 539 66.90 -5.34 -31.70
CA GLY A 539 67.26 -6.40 -30.77
C GLY A 539 66.32 -6.38 -29.56
N LEU A 540 65.45 -7.39 -29.43
CA LEU A 540 64.72 -7.66 -28.19
C LEU A 540 65.62 -8.50 -27.28
N ASP A 541 65.95 -7.98 -26.10
CA ASP A 541 66.77 -8.65 -25.09
C ASP A 541 66.02 -9.83 -24.45
N LEU A 542 66.48 -11.04 -24.75
CA LEU A 542 65.94 -12.33 -24.30
C LEU A 542 65.97 -12.48 -22.76
N LYS A 543 66.80 -11.70 -22.04
CA LYS A 543 66.85 -11.73 -20.57
C LYS A 543 65.61 -11.10 -19.91
N THR A 544 64.93 -10.16 -20.58
CA THR A 544 63.77 -9.47 -19.97
C THR A 544 62.48 -10.31 -20.05
N ILE A 545 62.37 -11.17 -21.06
CA ILE A 545 61.20 -12.05 -21.27
C ILE A 545 61.23 -13.26 -20.32
N LEU A 546 62.42 -13.76 -19.97
CA LEU A 546 62.58 -14.89 -19.05
C LEU A 546 62.27 -14.53 -17.58
N VAL A 547 62.51 -13.29 -17.17
CA VAL A 547 62.25 -12.82 -15.79
C VAL A 547 60.74 -12.56 -15.55
N SER A 548 60.02 -12.06 -16.56
CA SER A 548 58.57 -11.80 -16.44
C SER A 548 57.72 -13.07 -16.41
N THR A 549 58.16 -14.14 -17.08
CA THR A 549 57.42 -15.42 -17.12
C THR A 549 57.67 -16.26 -15.87
N ALA A 550 58.86 -16.16 -15.24
CA ALA A 550 59.15 -16.82 -13.97
C ALA A 550 58.38 -16.20 -12.80
N MET A 551 58.30 -14.86 -12.71
CA MET A 551 57.58 -14.17 -11.62
C MET A 551 56.07 -14.47 -11.62
N GLY A 552 55.43 -14.55 -12.79
CA GLY A 552 53.99 -14.86 -12.90
C GLY A 552 53.63 -16.29 -12.47
N CYS A 553 54.55 -17.24 -12.65
CA CYS A 553 54.32 -18.65 -12.33
C CYS A 553 54.35 -18.89 -10.81
N PHE A 554 55.25 -18.21 -10.08
CA PHE A 554 55.31 -18.30 -8.61
C PHE A 554 54.10 -17.65 -7.91
N THR A 555 53.58 -16.55 -8.46
CA THR A 555 52.36 -15.91 -7.90
C THR A 555 51.11 -16.75 -8.12
N PHE A 556 51.01 -17.45 -9.26
CA PHE A 556 49.86 -18.30 -9.55
C PHE A 556 49.85 -19.57 -8.69
N LEU A 557 50.99 -20.25 -8.52
CA LEU A 557 51.09 -21.40 -7.62
C LEU A 557 50.83 -21.02 -6.15
N GLY A 558 51.29 -19.85 -5.71
CA GLY A 558 51.04 -19.36 -4.36
C GLY A 558 49.55 -19.15 -4.04
N VAL A 559 48.80 -18.58 -4.98
CA VAL A 559 47.34 -18.36 -4.82
C VAL A 559 46.58 -19.69 -4.84
N VAL A 560 46.97 -20.64 -5.70
CA VAL A 560 46.35 -21.97 -5.75
C VAL A 560 46.60 -22.75 -4.46
N LEU A 561 47.82 -22.74 -3.92
CA LEU A 561 48.15 -23.36 -2.63
C LEU A 561 47.40 -22.72 -1.46
N PHE A 562 47.24 -21.39 -1.48
CA PHE A 562 46.46 -20.67 -0.47
C PHE A 562 44.97 -21.02 -0.52
N CYS A 563 44.38 -21.14 -1.72
CA CYS A 563 43.00 -21.60 -1.89
C CYS A 563 42.82 -23.06 -1.42
N PHE A 564 43.77 -23.95 -1.69
CA PHE A 564 43.73 -25.32 -1.18
C PHE A 564 43.84 -25.39 0.35
N LEU A 565 44.68 -24.55 0.97
CA LEU A 565 44.74 -24.45 2.43
C LEU A 565 43.43 -23.95 3.05
N LEU A 566 42.79 -22.94 2.45
CA LEU A 566 41.49 -22.46 2.90
C LEU A 566 40.40 -23.53 2.77
N LEU A 567 40.37 -24.28 1.66
CA LEU A 567 39.45 -25.39 1.49
C LEU A 567 39.72 -26.55 2.47
N PHE A 568 40.98 -26.78 2.82
CA PHE A 568 41.36 -27.81 3.80
C PHE A 568 41.00 -27.41 5.24
N VAL A 569 41.16 -26.13 5.60
CA VAL A 569 40.70 -25.57 6.88
C VAL A 569 39.16 -25.61 6.95
N TRP A 570 38.48 -25.31 5.85
CA TRP A 570 37.01 -25.36 5.78
C TRP A 570 36.46 -26.79 5.82
N SER A 571 37.18 -27.75 5.24
CA SER A 571 36.86 -29.19 5.28
C SER A 571 37.05 -29.80 6.68
N ARG A 572 38.06 -29.36 7.44
CA ARG A 572 38.26 -29.80 8.84
C ARG A 572 37.41 -29.06 9.87
N GLY A 573 36.74 -27.97 9.51
CA GLY A 573 35.89 -27.17 10.41
C GLY A 573 34.49 -27.73 10.69
N LYS A 574 34.05 -28.80 10.03
CA LYS A 574 32.77 -29.48 10.32
C LYS A 574 33.00 -30.71 11.21
N GLY A 575 33.34 -30.46 12.47
CA GLY A 575 33.48 -31.52 13.46
C GLY A 575 33.50 -30.97 14.89
N LYS A 576 32.31 -30.94 15.51
CA LYS A 576 32.06 -30.77 16.96
C LYS A 576 32.42 -29.40 17.57
N HIS A 577 31.52 -28.43 17.45
CA HIS A 577 31.16 -27.58 18.59
C HIS A 577 29.69 -27.21 18.49
N LYS A 578 28.86 -27.86 19.31
CA LYS A 578 27.53 -27.37 19.68
C LYS A 578 27.77 -26.22 20.66
N ASN A 579 27.53 -24.99 20.22
CA ASN A 579 27.48 -23.86 21.14
C ASN A 579 26.09 -23.87 21.80
N ASN A 580 25.98 -24.54 22.95
CA ASN A 580 24.89 -24.24 23.89
C ASN A 580 25.17 -22.85 24.47
N ILE A 581 24.23 -21.93 24.30
CA ILE A 581 24.23 -20.66 25.02
C ILE A 581 23.39 -20.90 26.28
N ASP A 582 24.05 -21.06 27.42
CA ASP A 582 23.39 -21.04 28.72
C ASP A 582 23.18 -19.59 29.13
N ILE A 583 21.93 -19.12 29.16
CA ILE A 583 21.57 -17.81 29.71
C ILE A 583 21.10 -18.04 31.15
N GLU A 584 21.91 -17.58 32.09
CA GLU A 584 21.58 -17.56 33.51
C GLU A 584 20.81 -16.26 33.83
N TYR A 585 19.57 -16.39 34.31
CA TYR A 585 18.77 -15.26 34.77
C TYR A 585 18.98 -15.04 36.27
N VAL A 586 19.68 -13.95 36.63
CA VAL A 586 19.81 -13.49 38.02
C VAL A 586 18.82 -12.34 38.23
N PRO A 587 17.79 -12.48 39.08
CA PRO A 587 16.88 -11.38 39.38
C PRO A 587 17.60 -10.29 40.20
N ARG A 588 17.49 -9.02 39.76
CA ARG A 588 17.96 -7.85 40.53
C ARG A 588 17.14 -7.70 41.82
N SER A 589 17.80 -7.77 42.97
CA SER A 589 17.25 -7.42 44.28
C SER A 589 16.97 -5.91 44.34
N LYS A 590 15.75 -5.54 44.78
CA LYS A 590 15.36 -4.16 45.10
C LYS A 590 16.16 -3.66 46.32
N SER A 591 16.75 -2.46 46.20
CA SER A 591 17.25 -1.67 47.32
C SER A 591 16.24 -0.59 47.70
N ASN A 592 15.60 -0.73 48.86
CA ASN A 592 15.39 0.30 49.91
C ASN A 592 14.25 -0.15 50.84
N GLY A 593 14.55 -0.13 52.15
CA GLY A 593 13.79 -0.82 53.19
C GLY A 593 12.48 -0.15 53.63
N THR A 594 11.59 -0.95 54.25
CA THR A 594 11.35 -0.99 55.71
C THR A 594 10.31 -2.09 56.04
N SER A 595 10.69 -2.99 56.94
CA SER A 595 9.95 -3.88 57.87
C SER A 595 8.41 -4.13 57.74
N LEU A 596 8.00 -5.41 57.69
CA LEU A 596 7.24 -6.18 58.72
C LEU A 596 6.61 -7.48 58.15
N ASP A 597 6.79 -8.60 58.87
CA ASP A 597 6.08 -9.92 58.92
C ASP A 597 5.40 -10.50 57.65
N GLY A 598 5.51 -11.77 57.26
CA GLY A 598 6.00 -13.01 57.84
C GLY A 598 5.27 -14.17 57.14
N GLY A 599 5.98 -15.23 56.71
CA GLY A 599 5.38 -16.52 56.36
C GLY A 599 5.71 -17.15 54.98
N ALA A 600 6.26 -18.36 55.06
CA ALA A 600 6.37 -19.43 54.05
C ALA A 600 7.47 -19.33 52.96
N GLU A 601 8.65 -19.85 53.31
CA GLU A 601 9.72 -20.27 52.41
C GLU A 601 9.29 -21.48 51.55
N GLY A 602 9.45 -21.34 50.23
CA GLY A 602 9.54 -22.45 49.28
C GLY A 602 10.63 -22.10 48.28
N GLU A 603 11.84 -22.63 48.50
CA GLU A 603 12.99 -22.46 47.62
C GLU A 603 12.69 -23.00 46.21
N ALA A 604 12.48 -22.09 45.25
CA ALA A 604 12.48 -22.43 43.84
C ALA A 604 13.89 -22.19 43.27
N GLY A 605 14.70 -23.24 43.23
CA GLY A 605 15.99 -23.24 42.54
C GLY A 605 15.86 -22.89 41.04
N PRO A 606 16.96 -22.45 40.38
CA PRO A 606 16.92 -21.94 39.01
C PRO A 606 16.42 -23.00 38.02
N ARG A 607 15.34 -22.68 37.30
CA ARG A 607 14.77 -23.54 36.25
C ARG A 607 15.50 -23.32 34.93
N ARG A 608 16.13 -24.38 34.40
CA ARG A 608 16.77 -24.41 33.08
C ARG A 608 15.76 -24.76 31.98
N PHE A 609 15.61 -23.91 30.97
CA PHE A 609 14.84 -24.21 29.76
C PHE A 609 15.79 -24.50 28.60
N ASN A 610 15.69 -25.70 28.02
CA ASN A 610 16.39 -26.07 26.79
C ASN A 610 15.44 -25.87 25.60
N MET A 611 15.73 -24.92 24.71
CA MET A 611 14.98 -24.72 23.47
C MET A 611 15.82 -25.18 22.28
N LYS A 612 15.30 -26.18 21.54
CA LYS A 612 15.88 -26.70 20.30
C LYS A 612 15.30 -25.89 19.14
N MET A 613 16.12 -25.11 18.43
CA MET A 613 15.69 -24.57 17.13
C MET A 613 15.78 -25.69 16.08
N ILE A 614 14.68 -25.89 15.33
CA ILE A 614 14.64 -26.71 14.11
C ILE A 614 15.19 -25.87 12.96
#